data_AF-A0A6L4Y8M3-F1
#
_entry.id   AF-A0A6L4Y8M3-F1
#
_cell.length_a   1.000
_cell.length_b   1.000
_cell.length_c   1.000
_cell.angle_alpha   90.00
_cell.angle_beta   90.00
_cell.angle_gamma   90.00
#
_symmetry.space_group_name_H-M   'P 1'
#
loop_
_entity.id
_entity.type
_entity.pdbx_description
1 polymer ?
#
loop_
_entity_poly.entity_id
_entity_poly.type
_entity_poly.pdbx_seq_one_letter_code
_entity_poly.pdbx_strand_id
1 'polypeptide(L)'
;IASLYEGTNGIQALDLVGRKLGMKKGGVLMNFLTDMNNFIEANRSNETLKGCIEGFEKAKNSLAEVSMHFGQIARGPDFIIPIINAYPYMEVFGMVALGWMLLWQATIAEKKLKEIMEKEGASDQKGIRKLISGNKDAAFYSGKVAAAKFYANTVLPTVISKVRSIKSGDKSVVEIAEESFAS
;
A
#
# COMPACT_ATOMS: atom_id res chain seq x y z
N ILE A 1 22.63 -8.70 -2.08
CA ILE A 1 23.40 -7.48 -1.71
C ILE A 1 22.49 -6.27 -1.45
N ALA A 2 21.44 -6.05 -2.25
CA ALA A 2 20.56 -4.87 -2.14
C ALA A 2 19.85 -4.68 -0.78
N SER A 3 19.64 -5.72 0.01
CA SER A 3 19.03 -5.65 1.35
C SER A 3 20.02 -5.43 2.50
N LEU A 4 21.33 -5.36 2.19
CA LEU A 4 22.43 -5.29 3.15
C LEU A 4 23.32 -4.06 2.93
N TYR A 5 23.61 -3.75 1.66
CA TYR A 5 24.40 -2.59 1.26
C TYR A 5 23.57 -1.31 1.34
N GLU A 6 24.19 -0.19 1.72
CA GLU A 6 23.52 1.11 1.99
C GLU A 6 22.47 1.09 3.13
N GLY A 7 22.71 0.20 4.10
CA GLY A 7 21.88 0.04 5.30
C GLY A 7 20.96 -1.15 5.15
N THR A 8 21.00 -2.03 6.15
CA THR A 8 20.16 -3.23 6.12
C THR A 8 18.68 -2.85 6.18
N ASN A 9 17.84 -3.71 5.65
CA ASN A 9 16.39 -3.59 5.76
C ASN A 9 15.88 -3.24 7.18
N GLY A 10 16.51 -3.80 8.22
CA GLY A 10 16.17 -3.48 9.61
C GLY A 10 16.52 -2.04 9.99
N ILE A 11 17.70 -1.55 9.58
CA ILE A 11 18.11 -0.16 9.83
C ILE A 11 17.21 0.82 9.08
N GLN A 12 16.85 0.53 7.83
CA GLN A 12 15.91 1.36 7.05
C GLN A 12 14.52 1.41 7.71
N ALA A 13 14.05 0.28 8.23
CA ALA A 13 12.78 0.20 8.94
C ALA A 13 12.81 0.98 10.26
N LEU A 14 13.88 0.86 11.05
CA LEU A 14 14.07 1.62 12.28
C LEU A 14 14.18 3.12 12.01
N ASP A 15 14.82 3.51 10.91
CA ASP A 15 14.87 4.91 10.50
C ASP A 15 13.48 5.47 10.17
N LEU A 16 12.69 4.70 9.43
CA LEU A 16 11.31 5.05 9.10
C LEU A 16 10.50 5.32 10.38
N VAL A 17 10.48 4.35 11.31
CA VAL A 17 9.69 4.45 12.55
C VAL A 17 10.26 5.49 13.52
N GLY A 18 11.55 5.40 13.83
CA GLY A 18 12.18 6.19 14.88
C GLY A 18 12.49 7.64 14.49
N ARG A 19 12.71 7.91 13.19
CA ARG A 19 13.07 9.25 12.71
C ARG A 19 12.01 9.86 11.80
N LYS A 20 11.54 9.13 10.77
CA LYS A 20 10.70 9.73 9.71
C LYS A 20 9.27 10.00 10.14
N LEU A 21 8.64 9.11 10.93
CA LEU A 21 7.27 9.34 11.40
C LEU A 21 7.12 10.60 12.25
N GLY A 22 8.12 10.94 13.06
CA GLY A 22 8.11 12.15 13.89
C GLY A 22 8.48 13.44 13.14
N MET A 23 8.94 13.36 11.89
CA MET A 23 9.45 14.54 11.15
C MET A 23 8.38 15.61 11.00
N LYS A 24 8.76 16.87 11.26
CA LYS A 24 7.86 18.02 11.23
C LYS A 24 6.59 17.79 12.05
N LYS A 25 6.73 17.17 13.23
CA LYS A 25 5.61 16.78 14.12
C LYS A 25 4.57 15.89 13.41
N GLY A 26 5.04 14.97 12.55
CA GLY A 26 4.18 14.08 11.75
C GLY A 26 3.64 14.70 10.46
N GLY A 27 3.95 15.97 10.17
CA GLY A 27 3.41 16.67 9.00
C GLY A 27 3.76 16.01 7.66
N VAL A 28 4.91 15.32 7.55
CA VAL A 28 5.28 14.60 6.32
C VAL A 28 4.32 13.43 6.05
N LEU A 29 4.04 12.62 7.07
CA LEU A 29 3.08 11.51 6.96
C LEU A 29 1.67 12.03 6.67
N MET A 30 1.24 13.09 7.37
CA MET A 30 -0.10 13.66 7.17
C MET A 30 -0.30 14.18 5.75
N ASN A 31 0.71 14.83 5.16
CA ASN A 31 0.64 15.27 3.76
C ASN A 31 0.53 14.07 2.81
N PHE A 32 1.34 13.02 3.02
CA PHE A 32 1.29 11.81 2.21
C PHE A 32 -0.08 11.11 2.26
N LEU A 33 -0.67 10.99 3.45
CA LEU A 33 -2.03 10.45 3.61
C LEU A 33 -3.09 11.35 2.96
N THR A 34 -2.87 12.67 2.97
CA THR A 34 -3.76 13.65 2.31
C THR A 34 -3.73 13.49 0.79
N ASP A 35 -2.56 13.29 0.18
CA ASP A 35 -2.47 13.05 -1.26
C ASP A 35 -3.20 11.77 -1.68
N MET A 36 -3.09 10.71 -0.87
CA MET A 36 -3.87 9.48 -1.08
C MET A 36 -5.37 9.70 -0.93
N ASN A 37 -5.80 10.50 0.05
CA ASN A 37 -7.22 10.87 0.21
C ASN A 37 -7.72 11.62 -1.02
N ASN A 38 -6.97 12.62 -1.49
CA ASN A 38 -7.33 13.39 -2.68
C ASN A 38 -7.47 12.47 -3.90
N PHE A 39 -6.57 11.50 -4.05
CA PHE A 39 -6.67 10.48 -5.10
C PHE A 39 -7.94 9.63 -4.97
N ILE A 40 -8.28 9.17 -3.76
CA ILE A 40 -9.50 8.40 -3.51
C ILE A 40 -10.73 9.23 -3.89
N GLU A 41 -10.87 10.44 -3.35
CA GLU A 41 -12.00 11.33 -3.64
C GLU A 41 -12.18 11.59 -5.13
N ALA A 42 -11.10 11.90 -5.83
CA ALA A 42 -11.13 12.18 -7.27
C ALA A 42 -11.57 10.97 -8.13
N ASN A 43 -11.55 9.75 -7.58
CA ASN A 43 -11.86 8.54 -8.33
C ASN A 43 -13.01 7.71 -7.71
N ARG A 44 -13.71 8.20 -6.68
CA ARG A 44 -14.84 7.47 -6.05
C ARG A 44 -15.95 7.06 -7.03
N SER A 45 -16.17 7.87 -8.07
CA SER A 45 -17.17 7.61 -9.11
C SER A 45 -16.67 6.74 -10.26
N ASN A 46 -15.42 6.26 -10.22
CA ASN A 46 -14.89 5.37 -11.26
C ASN A 46 -15.52 3.98 -11.16
N GLU A 47 -16.50 3.69 -12.01
CA GLU A 47 -17.24 2.42 -11.99
C GLU A 47 -16.33 1.20 -12.17
N THR A 48 -15.32 1.29 -13.04
CA THR A 48 -14.42 0.16 -13.35
C THR A 48 -13.52 -0.22 -12.17
N LEU A 49 -13.12 0.76 -11.37
CA LEU A 49 -12.13 0.63 -10.29
C LEU A 49 -12.73 0.84 -8.89
N LYS A 50 -14.03 1.10 -8.77
CA LYS A 50 -14.71 1.44 -7.51
C LYS A 50 -14.32 0.53 -6.35
N GLY A 51 -14.50 -0.79 -6.50
CA GLY A 51 -14.17 -1.76 -5.45
C GLY A 51 -12.69 -1.78 -5.07
N CYS A 52 -11.79 -1.53 -6.04
CA CYS A 52 -10.35 -1.45 -5.78
C CYS A 52 -9.98 -0.17 -5.03
N ILE A 53 -10.64 0.96 -5.33
CA ILE A 53 -10.47 2.23 -4.63
C ILE A 53 -10.97 2.14 -3.19
N GLU A 54 -12.13 1.51 -2.97
CA GLU A 54 -12.66 1.22 -1.63
C GLU A 54 -11.72 0.29 -0.84
N GLY A 55 -11.16 -0.73 -1.49
CA GLY A 55 -10.16 -1.62 -0.88
C GLY A 55 -8.88 -0.88 -0.49
N PHE A 56 -8.40 0.01 -1.37
CA PHE A 56 -7.24 0.85 -1.08
C PHE A 56 -7.50 1.85 0.05
N GLU A 57 -8.68 2.45 0.11
CA GLU A 57 -9.06 3.35 1.19
C GLU A 57 -8.98 2.63 2.55
N LYS A 58 -9.46 1.39 2.65
CA LYS A 58 -9.34 0.57 3.86
C LYS A 58 -7.88 0.32 4.23
N ALA A 59 -7.03 -0.07 3.28
CA ALA A 59 -5.61 -0.33 3.53
C ALA A 59 -4.85 0.95 3.98
N LYS A 60 -5.12 2.08 3.32
CA LYS A 60 -4.57 3.39 3.70
C LYS A 60 -5.03 3.83 5.10
N ASN A 61 -6.31 3.59 5.44
CA ASN A 61 -6.82 3.87 6.78
C ASN A 61 -6.12 3.00 7.84
N SER A 62 -5.87 1.72 7.57
CA SER A 62 -5.11 0.86 8.48
C SER A 62 -3.66 1.33 8.65
N LEU A 63 -3.00 1.81 7.59
CA LEU A 63 -1.67 2.43 7.70
C LEU A 63 -1.71 3.69 8.57
N ALA A 64 -2.70 4.57 8.37
CA ALA A 64 -2.87 5.77 9.17
C ALA A 64 -3.07 5.42 10.66
N GLU A 65 -3.94 4.46 10.93
CA GLU A 65 -4.26 3.98 12.28
C GLU A 65 -3.02 3.45 13.02
N VAL A 66 -2.25 2.55 12.41
CA VAL A 66 -1.03 2.02 13.06
C VAL A 66 0.04 3.08 13.24
N SER A 67 0.14 4.04 12.31
CA SER A 67 1.09 5.16 12.43
C SER A 67 0.73 6.09 13.59
N MET A 68 -0.56 6.39 13.77
CA MET A 68 -1.06 7.17 14.91
C MET A 68 -0.85 6.42 16.23
N HIS A 69 -1.11 5.12 16.24
CA HIS A 69 -0.87 4.26 17.41
C HIS A 69 0.61 4.30 17.83
N PHE A 70 1.55 4.18 16.88
CA PHE A 70 2.98 4.33 17.16
C PHE A 70 3.31 5.69 17.78
N GLY A 71 2.75 6.76 17.25
CA GLY A 71 2.92 8.11 17.82
C GLY A 71 2.41 8.24 19.26
N GLN A 72 1.30 7.56 19.60
CA GLN A 72 0.72 7.56 20.95
C GLN A 72 1.61 6.84 21.96
N ILE A 73 2.18 5.68 21.58
CA ILE A 73 2.96 4.83 22.50
C ILE A 73 4.46 5.18 22.54
N ALA A 74 4.94 6.04 21.64
CA ALA A 74 6.36 6.37 21.48
C ALA A 74 7.06 6.95 22.73
N ARG A 75 6.31 7.44 23.73
CA ARG A 75 6.86 7.99 24.99
C ARG A 75 6.37 7.24 26.25
N GLY A 76 5.69 6.12 26.06
CA GLY A 76 5.10 5.32 27.14
C GLY A 76 5.86 4.04 27.43
N PRO A 77 5.34 3.18 28.33
CA PRO A 77 5.94 1.87 28.63
C PRO A 77 5.97 0.92 27.41
N ASP A 78 5.15 1.20 26.39
CA ASP A 78 5.04 0.42 25.16
C ASP A 78 5.91 0.96 24.02
N PHE A 79 6.88 1.85 24.29
CA PHE A 79 7.74 2.45 23.26
C PHE A 79 8.56 1.42 22.45
N ILE A 80 8.70 0.20 22.96
CA ILE A 80 9.41 -0.90 22.29
C ILE A 80 8.58 -1.52 21.15
N ILE A 81 7.24 -1.41 21.19
CA ILE A 81 6.33 -2.00 20.20
C ILE A 81 6.58 -1.49 18.77
N PRO A 82 6.72 -0.17 18.52
CA PRO A 82 7.08 0.34 17.20
C PRO A 82 8.44 -0.16 16.71
N ILE A 83 9.40 -0.39 17.62
CA ILE A 83 10.77 -0.81 17.30
C ILE A 83 10.78 -2.26 16.82
N ILE A 84 10.18 -3.17 17.59
CA ILE A 84 10.11 -4.61 17.23
C ILE A 84 9.27 -4.84 15.96
N ASN A 85 8.31 -3.97 15.69
CA ASN A 85 7.45 -4.02 14.50
C ASN A 85 7.91 -3.10 13.36
N ALA A 86 9.13 -2.54 13.43
CA ALA A 86 9.57 -1.57 12.44
C ALA A 86 9.57 -2.14 11.02
N TYR A 87 10.05 -3.37 10.83
CA TYR A 87 10.10 -4.02 9.53
C TYR A 87 8.69 -4.38 8.99
N PRO A 88 7.81 -5.05 9.76
CA PRO A 88 6.40 -5.21 9.37
C PRO A 88 5.69 -3.91 9.02
N TYR A 89 5.95 -2.82 9.76
CA TYR A 89 5.41 -1.50 9.47
C TYR A 89 5.93 -0.96 8.13
N MET A 90 7.23 -1.09 7.86
CA MET A 90 7.83 -0.69 6.58
C MET A 90 7.23 -1.44 5.39
N GLU A 91 6.96 -2.74 5.54
CA GLU A 91 6.25 -3.52 4.52
C GLU A 91 4.84 -2.99 4.29
N VAL A 92 4.06 -2.75 5.35
CA VAL A 92 2.70 -2.17 5.25
C VAL A 92 2.75 -0.82 4.52
N PHE A 93 3.70 0.04 4.87
CA PHE A 93 3.89 1.34 4.24
C PHE A 93 4.15 1.18 2.73
N GLY A 94 5.10 0.31 2.36
CA GLY A 94 5.44 0.03 0.97
C GLY A 94 4.27 -0.56 0.19
N MET A 95 3.50 -1.45 0.81
CA MET A 95 2.32 -2.07 0.19
C MET A 95 1.26 -1.05 -0.19
N VAL A 96 0.95 -0.12 0.72
CA VAL A 96 -0.01 0.97 0.49
C VAL A 96 0.53 1.94 -0.56
N ALA A 97 1.80 2.35 -0.46
CA ALA A 97 2.43 3.24 -1.43
C ALA A 97 2.40 2.66 -2.86
N LEU A 98 2.73 1.37 -3.02
CA LEU A 98 2.68 0.69 -4.31
C LEU A 98 1.25 0.54 -4.82
N GLY A 99 0.30 0.20 -3.93
CA GLY A 99 -1.12 0.13 -4.27
C GLY A 99 -1.66 1.45 -4.82
N TRP A 100 -1.26 2.57 -4.22
CA TRP A 100 -1.60 3.90 -4.71
C TRP A 100 -1.06 4.14 -6.12
N MET A 101 0.23 3.88 -6.35
CA MET A 101 0.86 4.12 -7.66
C MET A 101 0.26 3.23 -8.76
N LEU A 102 -0.05 1.97 -8.46
CA LEU A 102 -0.69 1.05 -9.41
C LEU A 102 -2.11 1.52 -9.76
N LEU A 103 -2.90 1.95 -8.76
CA LEU A 103 -4.24 2.47 -9.01
C LEU A 103 -4.21 3.80 -9.76
N TRP A 104 -3.25 4.68 -9.48
CA TRP A 104 -3.05 5.91 -10.24
C TRP A 104 -2.71 5.64 -11.71
N GLN A 105 -1.82 4.67 -11.98
CA GLN A 105 -1.57 4.24 -13.35
C GLN A 105 -2.82 3.64 -14.00
N ALA A 106 -3.61 2.86 -13.25
CA ALA A 106 -4.82 2.23 -13.77
C ALA A 106 -5.92 3.22 -14.12
N THR A 107 -6.11 4.32 -13.36
CA THR A 107 -7.12 5.33 -13.70
C THR A 107 -6.78 6.07 -14.98
N ILE A 108 -5.48 6.30 -15.25
CA ILE A 108 -5.00 6.86 -16.52
C ILE A 108 -5.18 5.84 -17.64
N ALA A 109 -4.76 4.59 -17.42
CA ALA A 109 -4.84 3.52 -18.40
C ALA A 109 -6.29 3.21 -18.80
N GLU A 110 -7.22 3.22 -17.85
CA GLU A 110 -8.64 2.97 -18.09
C GLU A 110 -9.24 4.05 -19.00
N LYS A 111 -8.93 5.33 -18.78
CA LYS A 111 -9.36 6.43 -19.66
C LYS A 111 -8.82 6.25 -21.08
N LYS A 112 -7.53 5.95 -21.22
CA LYS A 112 -6.90 5.70 -22.53
C LYS A 112 -7.46 4.49 -23.25
N LEU A 113 -7.74 3.43 -22.51
CA LEU A 113 -8.36 2.24 -23.08
C LEU A 113 -9.78 2.53 -23.59
N LYS A 114 -10.58 3.31 -22.85
CA LYS A 114 -11.91 3.75 -23.28
C LYS A 114 -11.86 4.58 -24.58
N GLU A 115 -10.94 5.56 -24.66
CA GLU A 115 -10.73 6.35 -25.88
C GLU A 115 -10.42 5.47 -27.11
N ILE A 116 -9.58 4.43 -26.93
CA ILE A 116 -9.25 3.49 -28.02
C ILE A 116 -10.46 2.61 -28.37
N MET A 117 -11.20 2.12 -27.38
CA MET A 117 -12.41 1.31 -27.60
C MET A 117 -13.48 2.08 -28.39
N GLU A 118 -13.70 3.34 -28.05
CA GLU A 118 -14.65 4.22 -28.75
C GLU A 118 -14.21 4.46 -30.19
N LYS A 119 -12.93 4.76 -30.42
CA LYS A 119 -12.38 5.00 -31.77
C LYS A 119 -12.49 3.76 -32.68
N GLU A 120 -12.26 2.57 -32.13
CA GLU A 120 -12.26 1.30 -32.87
C GLU A 120 -13.64 0.62 -32.89
N GLY A 121 -14.66 1.25 -32.28
CA GLY A 121 -16.03 0.73 -32.26
C GLY A 121 -16.19 -0.59 -31.49
N ALA A 122 -15.31 -0.87 -30.53
CA ALA A 122 -15.33 -2.10 -29.73
C ALA A 122 -16.15 -1.90 -28.44
N SER A 123 -17.42 -2.31 -28.47
CA SER A 123 -18.36 -2.15 -27.34
C SER A 123 -18.72 -3.46 -26.64
N ASP A 124 -18.66 -4.59 -27.35
CA ASP A 124 -18.97 -5.91 -26.80
C ASP A 124 -17.70 -6.63 -26.32
N GLN A 125 -17.88 -7.64 -25.48
CA GLN A 125 -16.75 -8.37 -24.88
C GLN A 125 -15.85 -9.03 -25.92
N LYS A 126 -16.42 -9.50 -27.04
CA LYS A 126 -15.68 -10.12 -28.14
C LYS A 126 -14.87 -9.08 -28.91
N GLY A 127 -15.45 -7.93 -29.23
CA GLY A 127 -14.79 -6.80 -29.86
C GLY A 127 -13.64 -6.26 -29.01
N ILE A 128 -13.86 -6.10 -27.71
CA ILE A 128 -12.82 -5.68 -26.75
C ILE A 128 -11.65 -6.66 -26.75
N ARG A 129 -11.91 -7.98 -26.69
CA ARG A 129 -10.83 -8.99 -26.73
C ARG A 129 -10.06 -8.97 -28.04
N LYS A 130 -10.76 -8.81 -29.17
CA LYS A 130 -10.13 -8.70 -30.49
C LYS A 130 -9.26 -7.45 -30.57
N LEU A 131 -9.76 -6.30 -30.10
CA LEU A 131 -9.04 -5.04 -30.04
C LEU A 131 -7.76 -5.19 -29.20
N ILE A 132 -7.87 -5.72 -27.98
CA ILE A 132 -6.73 -5.96 -27.09
C ILE A 132 -5.68 -6.86 -27.76
N SER A 133 -6.11 -7.89 -28.50
CA SER A 133 -5.17 -8.80 -29.17
C SER A 133 -4.50 -8.18 -30.40
N GLY A 134 -5.17 -7.23 -31.07
CA GLY A 134 -4.71 -6.61 -32.31
C GLY A 134 -4.03 -5.25 -32.14
N ASN A 135 -4.18 -4.59 -30.99
CA ASN A 135 -3.66 -3.24 -30.73
C ASN A 135 -2.76 -3.24 -29.49
N LYS A 136 -1.48 -2.90 -29.68
CA LYS A 136 -0.46 -2.93 -28.61
C LYS A 136 -0.76 -1.95 -27.46
N ASP A 137 -1.28 -0.77 -27.76
CA ASP A 137 -1.61 0.23 -26.74
C ASP A 137 -2.82 -0.21 -25.92
N ALA A 138 -3.85 -0.75 -26.59
CA ALA A 138 -5.00 -1.35 -25.91
C ALA A 138 -4.58 -2.50 -24.99
N ALA A 139 -3.66 -3.36 -25.45
CA ALA A 139 -3.10 -4.45 -24.65
C ALA A 139 -2.35 -3.94 -23.42
N PHE A 140 -1.49 -2.94 -23.60
CA PHE A 140 -0.71 -2.34 -22.52
C PHE A 140 -1.61 -1.72 -21.44
N TYR A 141 -2.58 -0.89 -21.83
CA TYR A 141 -3.49 -0.25 -20.88
C TYR A 141 -4.40 -1.25 -20.18
N SER A 142 -4.90 -2.25 -20.91
CA SER A 142 -5.66 -3.36 -20.31
C SER A 142 -4.83 -4.09 -19.24
N GLY A 143 -3.56 -4.37 -19.53
CA GLY A 143 -2.63 -4.99 -18.59
C GLY A 143 -2.40 -4.15 -17.33
N LYS A 144 -2.26 -2.81 -17.48
CA LYS A 144 -2.12 -1.90 -16.33
C LYS A 144 -3.34 -1.92 -15.41
N VAL A 145 -4.54 -1.89 -15.99
CA VAL A 145 -5.80 -2.01 -15.23
C VAL A 145 -5.88 -3.37 -14.52
N ALA A 146 -5.57 -4.46 -15.22
CA ALA A 146 -5.60 -5.80 -14.65
C ALA A 146 -4.60 -5.98 -13.49
N ALA A 147 -3.37 -5.49 -13.65
CA ALA A 147 -2.34 -5.58 -12.61
C ALA A 147 -2.74 -4.81 -11.33
N ALA A 148 -3.30 -3.61 -11.47
CA ALA A 148 -3.78 -2.84 -10.33
C ALA A 148 -4.97 -3.51 -9.63
N LYS A 149 -5.91 -4.08 -10.39
CA LYS A 149 -7.03 -4.85 -9.83
C LYS A 149 -6.55 -6.06 -9.05
N PHE A 150 -5.58 -6.82 -9.60
CA PHE A 150 -4.99 -7.94 -8.90
C PHE A 150 -4.37 -7.49 -7.57
N TYR A 151 -3.47 -6.51 -7.61
CA TYR A 151 -2.79 -6.03 -6.42
C TYR A 151 -3.76 -5.50 -5.36
N ALA A 152 -4.77 -4.73 -5.76
CA ALA A 152 -5.76 -4.19 -4.85
C ALA A 152 -6.63 -5.26 -4.19
N ASN A 153 -6.91 -6.36 -4.89
CA ASN A 153 -7.80 -7.41 -4.41
C ASN A 153 -7.08 -8.56 -3.69
N THR A 154 -5.77 -8.76 -3.92
CA THR A 154 -5.03 -9.91 -3.37
C THR A 154 -3.91 -9.51 -2.43
N VAL A 155 -3.27 -8.35 -2.65
CA VAL A 155 -2.12 -7.89 -1.86
C VAL A 155 -2.56 -6.90 -0.78
N LEU A 156 -3.29 -5.83 -1.16
CA LEU A 156 -3.72 -4.82 -0.20
C LEU A 156 -4.54 -5.34 1.00
N PRO A 157 -5.40 -6.37 0.87
CA PRO A 157 -6.14 -6.89 2.02
C PRO A 157 -5.23 -7.41 3.14
N THR A 158 -4.03 -7.90 2.82
CA THR A 158 -3.09 -8.40 3.85
C THR A 158 -2.47 -7.28 4.69
N VAL A 159 -2.61 -6.01 4.28
CA VAL A 159 -2.28 -4.86 5.14
C VAL A 159 -3.09 -4.90 6.43
N ILE A 160 -4.37 -5.24 6.35
CA ILE A 160 -5.27 -5.25 7.50
C ILE A 160 -4.82 -6.28 8.53
N SER A 161 -4.45 -7.49 8.10
CA SER A 161 -3.96 -8.55 9.00
C SER A 161 -2.58 -8.24 9.57
N LYS A 162 -1.67 -7.65 8.77
CA LYS A 162 -0.36 -7.18 9.26
C LYS A 162 -0.52 -6.09 10.31
N VAL A 163 -1.36 -5.09 10.06
CA VAL A 163 -1.67 -4.02 11.03
C VAL A 163 -2.29 -4.58 12.30
N ARG A 164 -3.24 -5.52 12.19
CA ARG A 164 -3.80 -6.22 13.36
C ARG A 164 -2.72 -6.93 14.18
N SER A 165 -1.76 -7.56 13.53
CA SER A 165 -0.66 -8.26 14.20
C SER A 165 0.25 -7.28 14.94
N ILE A 166 0.63 -6.15 14.31
CA ILE A 166 1.41 -5.08 14.94
C ILE A 166 0.68 -4.53 16.17
N LYS A 167 -0.62 -4.26 16.03
CA LYS A 167 -1.47 -3.70 17.10
C LYS A 167 -1.82 -4.68 18.21
N SER A 168 -1.44 -5.95 18.10
CA SER A 168 -1.59 -6.91 19.21
C SER A 168 -0.79 -6.49 20.44
N GLY A 169 0.28 -5.71 20.24
CA GLY A 169 1.16 -5.26 21.31
C GLY A 169 1.95 -6.40 21.95
N ASP A 170 2.07 -7.55 21.27
CA ASP A 170 2.85 -8.67 21.77
C ASP A 170 4.31 -8.26 21.96
N LYS A 171 4.82 -8.48 23.17
CA LYS A 171 6.21 -8.22 23.57
C LYS A 171 6.97 -9.51 23.82
N SER A 172 6.38 -10.67 23.53
CA SER A 172 6.96 -11.97 23.86
C SER A 172 8.38 -12.12 23.30
N VAL A 173 8.68 -11.54 22.13
CA VAL A 173 10.01 -11.55 21.51
C VAL A 173 11.10 -10.80 22.30
N VAL A 174 10.73 -9.83 23.15
CA VAL A 174 11.66 -9.11 24.03
C VAL A 174 11.57 -9.53 25.50
N GLU A 175 10.46 -10.16 25.90
CA GLU A 175 10.23 -10.64 27.27
C GLU A 175 10.72 -12.08 27.49
N ILE A 176 10.87 -12.85 26.42
CA ILE A 176 11.44 -14.20 26.46
C ILE A 176 12.85 -14.18 27.07
N ALA A 177 13.10 -15.10 28.00
CA ALA A 177 14.43 -15.28 28.59
C ALA A 177 15.43 -15.79 27.54
N GLU A 178 16.68 -15.33 27.61
CA GLU A 178 17.71 -15.67 26.62
C GLU A 178 17.92 -17.20 26.51
N GLU A 179 17.86 -17.90 27.64
CA GLU A 179 17.99 -19.36 27.73
C GLU A 179 16.87 -20.10 26.97
N SER A 180 15.74 -19.44 26.73
CA SER A 180 14.62 -20.03 25.99
C SER A 180 14.82 -20.03 24.48
N PHE A 181 15.88 -19.37 23.96
CA PHE A 181 16.31 -19.48 22.55
C PHE A 181 17.23 -20.70 22.31
N ALA A 182 17.23 -21.68 23.21
CA ALA A 182 18.09 -22.86 23.15
C ALA A 182 18.16 -23.46 21.73
N SER A 183 19.40 -23.59 21.23
CA SER A 183 19.74 -24.29 19.99
C SER A 183 19.75 -25.80 20.17
#